data_AF-A0AAV5Y346-F1
#
_entry.id   AF-A0AAV5Y346-F1
#
_cell.length_a   1.000
_cell.length_b   1.000
_cell.length_c   1.000
_cell.angle_alpha   90.00
_cell.angle_beta   90.00
_cell.angle_gamma   90.00
#
_symmetry.space_group_name_H-M   'P 1'
#
loop_
_entity.id
_entity.type
_entity.pdbx_description
1 polymer ?
#
loop_
_entity_poly.entity_id
_entity_poly.type
_entity_poly.pdbx_seq_one_letter_code
_entity_poly.pdbx_strand_id
1 'polypeptide(L)'
;MTRRPRTPATVLRQLGRLGRVVVALMSLGAVATLVMLAHASPPDPTWFSGLYDDADHDDAVLLATSTAGTLDGAAPLVARPGLSVVERSFYGPPGVVTVVLTADATRGPPALRSPLG
;
A
#
# COMPACT_ATOMS: atom_id res chain seq x y z
N MET A 1 -25.23 -0.59 57.64
CA MET A 1 -25.96 -0.27 56.38
C MET A 1 -24.99 0.48 55.46
N THR A 2 -24.17 -0.24 54.69
CA THR A 2 -23.06 0.31 53.89
C THR A 2 -23.47 0.39 52.42
N ARG A 3 -23.65 1.60 51.90
CA ARG A 3 -24.04 1.83 50.50
C ARG A 3 -22.78 1.78 49.63
N ARG A 4 -22.61 0.72 48.84
CA ARG A 4 -21.50 0.58 47.88
C ARG A 4 -21.68 1.64 46.77
N PRO A 5 -20.71 2.53 46.51
CA PRO A 5 -20.85 3.54 45.46
C PRO A 5 -20.89 2.86 44.09
N ARG A 6 -21.87 3.29 43.26
CA ARG A 6 -22.06 2.82 41.89
C ARG A 6 -20.95 3.39 40.99
N THR A 7 -19.95 2.55 40.75
CA THR A 7 -19.18 2.34 39.50
C THR A 7 -18.70 3.58 38.69
N PRO A 8 -17.40 3.95 38.79
CA PRO A 8 -16.73 4.91 37.88
C PRO A 8 -16.45 4.36 36.46
N ALA A 9 -16.72 3.07 36.22
CA ALA A 9 -16.34 2.38 34.99
C ALA A 9 -17.08 2.86 33.72
N THR A 10 -18.29 3.40 33.86
CA THR A 10 -19.08 3.89 32.71
C THR A 10 -18.49 5.17 32.13
N VAL A 11 -17.99 6.06 32.99
CA VAL A 11 -17.37 7.34 32.61
C VAL A 11 -16.06 7.09 31.87
N LEU A 12 -15.20 6.19 32.38
CA LEU A 12 -13.94 5.80 31.72
C LEU A 12 -14.18 5.19 30.32
N ARG A 13 -15.24 4.38 30.17
CA ARG A 13 -15.63 3.81 28.87
C ARG A 13 -16.19 4.86 27.91
N GLN A 14 -16.93 5.86 28.39
CA GLN A 14 -17.42 6.97 27.57
C GLN A 14 -16.27 7.86 27.07
N LEU A 15 -15.31 8.20 27.94
CA LEU A 15 -14.14 8.98 27.54
C LEU A 15 -13.30 8.25 26.47
N GLY A 16 -13.11 6.94 26.61
CA GLY A 16 -12.43 6.12 25.60
C GLY A 16 -13.19 6.05 24.27
N ARG A 17 -14.53 6.03 24.28
CA ARG A 17 -15.35 6.08 23.06
C ARG A 17 -15.23 7.44 22.35
N LEU A 18 -15.29 8.53 23.11
CA LEU A 18 -15.12 9.89 22.56
C LEU A 18 -13.74 10.07 21.93
N GLY A 19 -12.68 9.63 22.60
CA GLY A 19 -11.33 9.67 22.05
C GLY A 19 -11.20 8.91 20.73
N ARG A 20 -11.79 7.71 20.64
CA ARG A 20 -11.81 6.92 19.39
C ARG A 20 -12.57 7.62 18.26
N VAL A 21 -13.72 8.23 18.57
CA VAL A 21 -14.50 8.99 17.57
C VAL A 21 -13.72 10.19 17.07
N VAL A 22 -13.05 10.94 17.97
CA VAL A 22 -12.22 12.09 17.58
C VAL A 22 -11.07 11.66 16.67
N VAL A 23 -10.35 10.59 17.03
CA VAL A 23 -9.27 10.06 16.18
C VAL A 23 -9.81 9.63 14.82
N ALA A 24 -10.94 8.90 14.78
CA ALA A 24 -11.54 8.48 13.52
C ALA A 24 -11.94 9.67 12.64
N LEU A 25 -12.54 10.72 13.21
CA LEU A 25 -12.91 11.93 12.48
C LEU A 25 -11.69 12.71 11.99
N MET A 26 -10.63 12.81 12.81
CA MET A 26 -9.37 13.44 12.42
C MET A 26 -8.70 12.68 11.28
N SER A 27 -8.64 11.34 11.36
CA SER A 27 -8.09 10.50 10.29
C SER A 27 -8.90 10.64 9.00
N LEU A 28 -10.24 10.58 9.09
CA LEU A 28 -11.11 10.75 7.93
C LEU A 28 -10.95 12.14 7.30
N GLY A 29 -10.93 13.18 8.12
CA GLY A 29 -10.67 14.55 7.69
C GLY A 29 -9.31 14.68 7.01
N ALA A 30 -8.25 14.14 7.61
CA ALA A 30 -6.90 14.17 7.04
C ALA A 30 -6.84 13.51 5.66
N VAL A 31 -7.38 12.28 5.52
CA VAL A 31 -7.41 11.58 4.22
C VAL A 31 -8.19 12.39 3.19
N ALA A 32 -9.37 12.92 3.54
CA ALA A 32 -10.16 13.73 2.63
C ALA A 32 -9.41 15.00 2.17
N THR A 33 -8.75 15.71 3.09
CA THR A 33 -7.98 16.92 2.77
C THR A 33 -6.72 16.62 1.96
N LEU A 34 -6.05 15.49 2.22
CA LEU A 34 -4.86 15.07 1.48
C LEU A 34 -5.19 14.80 0.01
N VAL A 35 -6.32 14.16 -0.28
CA VAL A 35 -6.80 13.92 -1.65
C VAL A 35 -7.03 15.25 -2.38
N MET A 36 -7.69 16.22 -1.74
CA MET A 36 -7.91 17.53 -2.36
C MET A 36 -6.61 18.28 -2.61
N LEU A 37 -5.66 18.22 -1.66
CA LEU A 37 -4.37 18.89 -1.79
C LEU A 37 -3.48 18.24 -2.86
N ALA A 38 -3.58 16.92 -3.02
CA ALA A 38 -2.92 16.20 -4.11
C ALA A 38 -3.44 16.66 -5.48
N HIS A 39 -4.76 16.81 -5.63
CA HIS A 39 -5.35 17.32 -6.88
C HIS A 39 -5.09 18.81 -7.13
N ALA A 40 -4.83 19.60 -6.09
CA ALA A 40 -4.49 21.01 -6.23
C ALA A 40 -3.02 21.24 -6.65
N SER A 41 -2.16 20.22 -6.47
CA SER A 41 -0.76 20.29 -6.86
C SER A 41 -0.63 20.10 -8.38
N PRO A 42 0.16 20.92 -9.08
CA PRO A 42 0.42 20.70 -10.49
C PRO A 42 1.11 19.32 -10.68
N PRO A 43 0.87 18.64 -11.83
CA PRO A 43 1.55 17.39 -12.12
C PRO A 43 3.08 17.55 -12.07
N ASP A 44 3.78 16.52 -11.58
CA ASP A 44 5.23 16.57 -11.40
C ASP A 44 5.95 16.71 -12.76
N PRO A 45 6.69 17.81 -12.99
CA PRO A 45 7.40 18.03 -14.25
C PRO A 45 8.57 17.05 -14.45
N THR A 46 8.99 16.34 -13.39
CA THR A 46 10.08 15.35 -13.41
C THR A 46 9.58 13.91 -13.52
N TRP A 47 8.29 13.70 -13.78
CA TRP A 47 7.72 12.36 -13.94
C TRP A 47 8.16 11.69 -15.25
N PHE A 48 8.70 10.48 -15.14
CA PHE A 48 9.09 9.62 -16.26
C PHE A 48 8.22 8.35 -16.32
N SER A 49 7.71 8.05 -17.53
CA SER A 49 7.01 6.78 -17.82
C SER A 49 7.97 5.59 -17.69
N GLY A 50 7.48 4.46 -17.21
CA GLY A 50 8.29 3.26 -16.97
C GLY A 50 9.10 3.30 -15.68
N LEU A 51 9.04 4.37 -14.88
CA LEU A 51 9.77 4.48 -13.61
C LEU A 51 8.84 4.79 -12.43
N TYR A 52 7.80 5.60 -12.63
CA TYR A 52 6.86 5.99 -11.57
C TYR A 52 5.44 5.43 -11.75
N ASP A 53 5.21 4.63 -12.79
CA ASP A 53 3.93 3.97 -13.14
C ASP A 53 3.92 2.47 -12.85
N ASP A 54 4.84 1.97 -12.01
CA ASP A 54 4.98 0.53 -11.70
C ASP A 54 5.36 -0.32 -12.93
N ALA A 55 5.93 0.31 -13.97
CA ALA A 55 6.37 -0.35 -15.20
C ALA A 55 7.91 -0.43 -15.34
N ASP A 56 8.64 -0.43 -14.22
CA ASP A 56 10.11 -0.57 -14.17
C ASP A 56 10.57 -2.04 -14.02
N HIS A 57 9.62 -2.97 -13.91
CA HIS A 57 9.84 -4.42 -13.81
C HIS A 57 10.58 -4.88 -12.53
N ASP A 58 10.49 -4.12 -11.45
CA ASP A 58 10.98 -4.55 -10.13
C ASP A 58 10.29 -5.85 -9.66
N ASP A 59 9.05 -6.07 -10.08
CA ASP A 59 8.24 -7.26 -9.83
C ASP A 59 8.84 -8.55 -10.41
N ALA A 60 9.45 -8.46 -11.60
CA ALA A 60 10.15 -9.54 -12.27
C ALA A 60 11.49 -9.84 -11.59
N VAL A 61 12.21 -8.80 -11.13
CA VAL A 61 13.44 -8.95 -10.34
C VAL A 61 13.14 -9.60 -8.99
N LEU A 62 12.08 -9.15 -8.32
CA LEU A 62 11.59 -9.72 -7.07
C LEU A 62 11.23 -11.20 -7.25
N LEU A 63 10.53 -11.54 -8.35
CA LEU A 63 10.18 -12.92 -8.68
C LEU A 63 11.41 -13.78 -8.96
N ALA A 64 12.37 -13.28 -9.74
CA ALA A 64 13.58 -14.03 -10.10
C ALA A 64 14.43 -14.31 -8.85
N THR A 65 14.61 -13.31 -7.99
CA THR A 65 15.39 -13.43 -6.75
C THR A 65 14.69 -14.28 -5.70
N SER A 66 13.36 -14.17 -5.55
CA SER A 66 12.61 -15.04 -4.65
C SER A 66 12.66 -16.50 -5.12
N THR A 67 12.56 -16.73 -6.43
CA THR A 67 12.67 -18.07 -7.01
C THR A 67 14.08 -18.63 -6.79
N ALA A 68 15.13 -17.86 -7.10
CA ALA A 68 16.52 -18.28 -6.87
C ALA A 68 16.80 -18.61 -5.40
N GLY A 69 16.31 -17.80 -4.45
CA GLY A 69 16.42 -18.08 -3.01
C GLY A 69 15.60 -19.30 -2.54
N THR A 70 14.60 -19.71 -3.31
CA THR A 70 13.83 -20.95 -3.05
C THR A 70 14.52 -22.19 -3.65
N LEU A 71 15.45 -21.99 -4.58
CA LEU A 71 16.18 -23.04 -5.29
C LEU A 71 17.54 -23.39 -4.68
N ASP A 72 17.88 -22.88 -3.49
CA ASP A 72 19.03 -23.32 -2.69
C ASP A 72 18.86 -24.82 -2.32
N GLY A 73 19.20 -25.69 -3.28
CA GLY A 73 19.00 -27.15 -3.22
C GLY A 73 18.55 -27.81 -4.54
N ALA A 74 18.13 -27.05 -5.56
CA ALA A 74 17.70 -27.57 -6.86
C ALA A 74 18.81 -27.47 -7.91
N ALA A 75 18.92 -28.47 -8.80
CA ALA A 75 19.91 -28.49 -9.87
C ALA A 75 19.72 -27.31 -10.86
N PRO A 76 20.79 -26.78 -11.50
CA PRO A 76 20.67 -25.60 -12.36
C PRO A 76 19.82 -25.91 -13.58
N LEU A 77 18.67 -25.25 -13.72
CA LEU A 77 17.90 -25.27 -14.96
C LEU A 77 18.47 -24.22 -15.92
N VAL A 78 18.81 -24.65 -17.14
CA VAL A 78 19.26 -23.76 -18.21
C VAL A 78 18.08 -22.88 -18.63
N ALA A 79 18.09 -21.61 -18.22
CA ALA A 79 17.08 -20.63 -18.62
C ALA A 79 17.24 -20.29 -20.10
N ARG A 80 16.23 -20.62 -20.90
CA ARG A 80 16.11 -20.14 -22.30
C ARG A 80 15.38 -18.80 -22.27
N PRO A 81 15.82 -17.77 -23.01
CA PRO A 81 15.09 -16.52 -23.11
C PRO A 81 13.78 -16.80 -23.88
N GLY A 82 12.67 -16.82 -23.16
CA GLY A 82 11.33 -16.98 -23.69
C GLY A 82 10.38 -16.07 -22.92
N LEU A 83 9.34 -15.59 -23.59
CA LEU A 83 8.30 -14.78 -22.98
C LEU A 83 7.54 -15.64 -21.95
N SER A 84 7.89 -15.53 -20.68
CA SER A 84 7.20 -16.23 -19.60
C SER A 84 6.03 -15.38 -19.13
N VAL A 85 4.81 -15.78 -19.48
CA VAL A 85 3.61 -15.30 -18.79
C VAL A 85 3.56 -16.03 -17.45
N VAL A 86 4.04 -15.37 -16.39
CA VAL A 86 3.94 -15.91 -15.04
C VAL A 86 2.76 -15.26 -14.36
N GLU A 87 1.71 -16.05 -14.13
CA GLU A 87 0.60 -15.64 -13.27
C GLU A 87 1.15 -15.49 -11.83
N ARG A 88 1.17 -14.26 -11.31
CA ARG A 88 1.56 -13.99 -9.92
C ARG A 88 0.43 -14.46 -9.00
N SER A 89 0.45 -15.73 -8.62
CA SER A 89 -0.45 -16.27 -7.59
C SER A 89 0.23 -16.18 -6.22
N PHE A 90 -0.30 -15.33 -5.34
CA PHE A 90 0.17 -15.22 -3.96
C PHE A 90 -0.37 -16.39 -3.12
N TYR A 91 0.28 -17.54 -3.18
CA TYR A 91 0.05 -18.61 -2.20
C TYR A 91 1.10 -18.51 -1.09
N GLY A 92 0.83 -17.66 -0.10
CA GLY A 92 1.58 -17.65 1.15
C GLY A 92 1.08 -18.74 2.11
N PRO A 93 1.94 -19.36 2.92
CA PRO A 93 1.49 -20.14 4.08
C PRO A 93 0.54 -19.29 4.93
N PRO A 94 -0.50 -19.87 5.56
CA PRO A 94 -1.34 -19.12 6.48
C PRO A 94 -0.46 -18.47 7.56
N GLY A 95 -0.35 -17.15 7.56
CA GLY A 95 0.46 -16.38 8.50
C GLY A 95 1.60 -15.56 7.91
N VAL A 96 1.93 -15.72 6.61
CA VAL A 96 2.86 -14.79 5.94
C VAL A 96 2.08 -13.56 5.49
N VAL A 97 2.27 -12.44 6.19
CA VAL A 97 1.79 -11.14 5.73
C VAL A 97 2.65 -10.73 4.54
N THR A 98 2.12 -10.91 3.32
CA THR A 98 2.72 -10.29 2.14
C THR A 98 2.46 -8.80 2.25
N VAL A 99 3.45 -8.04 2.71
CA VAL A 99 3.44 -6.59 2.54
C VAL A 99 3.70 -6.37 1.06
N VAL A 100 2.65 -6.17 0.28
CA VAL A 100 2.78 -5.57 -1.04
C VAL A 100 3.22 -4.14 -0.76
N LEU A 101 4.52 -3.89 -0.89
CA LEU A 101 5.06 -2.53 -0.97
C LEU A 101 4.61 -2.00 -2.34
N THR A 102 3.35 -1.59 -2.45
CA THR A 102 2.93 -0.81 -3.61
C THR A 102 3.77 0.44 -3.59
N ALA A 103 4.57 0.69 -4.63
CA ALA A 103 5.26 1.94 -4.79
C ALA A 103 4.25 3.06 -4.56
N ASP A 104 4.55 3.87 -3.55
CA ASP A 104 3.69 4.94 -3.10
C ASP A 104 3.38 5.81 -4.32
N ALA A 105 2.11 5.89 -4.72
CA ALA A 105 1.65 6.67 -5.88
C ALA A 105 1.69 8.17 -5.57
N THR A 106 2.78 8.63 -4.95
CA THR A 106 2.97 10.01 -4.50
C THR A 106 3.23 10.96 -5.68
N ARG A 107 3.59 10.42 -6.86
CA ARG A 107 3.82 11.19 -8.09
C ARG A 107 2.89 10.72 -9.22
N GLY A 108 1.91 11.55 -9.56
CA GLY A 108 1.01 11.29 -10.70
C GLY A 108 1.65 11.71 -12.04
N PRO A 109 1.30 11.03 -13.14
CA PRO A 109 1.75 11.42 -14.47
C PRO A 109 1.30 12.85 -14.85
N PRO A 110 2.03 13.53 -15.75
CA PRO A 110 1.56 14.77 -16.35
C PRO A 110 0.20 14.56 -17.01
N ALA A 111 -0.70 15.52 -16.86
CA ALA A 111 -1.96 15.48 -17.58
C ALA A 111 -1.68 15.43 -19.09
N LEU A 112 -2.14 14.38 -19.77
CA LEU A 112 -2.08 14.30 -21.22
C LEU A 112 -2.83 15.50 -21.78
N ARG A 113 -2.12 16.43 -22.44
CA ARG A 113 -2.77 17.49 -23.20
C ARG A 113 -3.55 16.82 -24.32
N SER A 114 -4.88 17.00 -24.34
CA SER A 114 -5.69 16.52 -25.46
C SER A 114 -5.19 17.20 -26.75
N PRO A 115 -5.04 16.46 -27.87
CA PRO A 115 -4.52 17.00 -29.14
C PRO A 115 -5.52 17.92 -29.87
N LEU A 116 -6.51 18.46 -29.18
CA LEU A 116 -7.53 19.36 -29.73
C LEU A 116 -7.55 20.63 -28.88
N GLY A 117 -6.65 21.57 -29.22
CA GLY A 117 -6.51 22.88 -28.59
C GLY A 117 -5.36 23.66 -29.21
#